data_AF-A0A1G7HUB4-F1
#
_entry.id   AF-A0A1G7HUB4-F1
#
_cell.length_a   1.000
_cell.length_b   1.000
_cell.length_c   1.000
_cell.angle_alpha   90.00
_cell.angle_beta   90.00
_cell.angle_gamma   90.00
#
_symmetry.space_group_name_H-M   'P 1'
#
loop_
_entity.id
_entity.type
_entity.pdbx_description
1 polymer ?
#
loop_
_entity_poly.entity_id
_entity_poly.type
_entity_poly.pdbx_seq_one_letter_code
_entity_poly.pdbx_strand_id
1 'polypeptide(L)'
;MICLPDFFTSEVCLYLDEDYFQAHTRASASEHGSSRLLAPSSLAEAWSLQLVNGCGELGTEINALDEDQPTGRFIAQRWYFGEVMPR
;
A
#
# COMPACT_ATOMS: atom_id res chain seq x y z
N MET A 1 13.29 -7.05 19.70
CA MET A 1 12.40 -6.24 18.84
C MET A 1 13.29 -5.62 17.78
N ILE A 2 13.17 -6.07 16.53
CA ILE A 2 13.89 -5.46 15.41
C ILE A 2 12.88 -4.51 14.77
N CYS A 3 12.96 -3.23 15.11
CA CYS A 3 12.22 -2.19 14.40
C CYS A 3 13.00 -1.90 13.13
N LEU A 4 12.64 -2.51 12.00
CA LEU A 4 13.10 -2.04 10.71
C LEU A 4 12.46 -0.68 10.47
N PRO A 5 13.23 0.40 10.28
CA PRO A 5 12.66 1.65 9.83
C PRO A 5 12.07 1.41 8.44
N ASP A 6 10.74 1.44 8.33
CA ASP A 6 9.93 1.20 7.11
C ASP A 6 10.17 2.21 5.98
N PHE A 7 11.28 2.94 6.01
CA PHE A 7 11.54 3.99 5.03
C PHE A 7 11.77 3.43 3.62
N PHE A 8 12.26 2.19 3.48
CA PHE A 8 12.35 1.48 2.20
C PHE A 8 12.38 -0.04 2.41
N THR A 9 11.22 -0.66 2.59
CA THR A 9 11.10 -2.13 2.51
C THR A 9 10.51 -2.49 1.16
N SER A 10 11.11 -3.47 0.49
CA SER A 10 10.51 -4.09 -0.69
C SER A 10 10.20 -5.54 -0.35
N GLU A 11 8.94 -5.91 -0.55
CA GLU A 11 8.45 -7.27 -0.36
C GLU A 11 7.79 -7.78 -1.64
N VAL A 12 7.85 -9.10 -1.84
CA VAL A 12 7.10 -9.76 -2.90
C VAL A 12 5.81 -10.29 -2.28
N CYS A 13 4.67 -9.68 -2.63
CA CYS A 13 3.36 -10.12 -2.17
C CYS A 13 2.75 -11.09 -3.18
N LEU A 14 2.47 -12.32 -2.75
CA LEU A 14 1.70 -13.30 -3.52
C LEU A 14 0.36 -13.49 -2.83
N TYR A 15 -0.70 -12.98 -3.45
CA TYR A 15 -2.05 -13.09 -2.92
C TYR A 15 -2.74 -14.32 -3.51
N LEU A 16 -3.10 -15.27 -2.64
CA LEU A 16 -3.86 -16.47 -3.01
C LEU A 16 -5.36 -16.33 -2.69
N ASP A 17 -5.71 -15.26 -1.99
CA ASP A 17 -7.07 -14.94 -1.54
C ASP A 17 -7.43 -13.53 -2.04
N GLU A 18 -8.57 -13.44 -2.74
CA GLU A 18 -9.03 -12.21 -3.35
C GLU A 18 -9.44 -11.16 -2.31
N ASP A 19 -10.10 -11.57 -1.22
CA ASP A 19 -10.53 -10.63 -0.19
C ASP A 19 -9.32 -10.03 0.52
N TYR A 20 -8.28 -10.84 0.77
CA TYR A 20 -7.02 -10.36 1.34
C TYR A 20 -6.26 -9.44 0.37
N PHE A 21 -6.26 -9.75 -0.93
CA PHE A 21 -5.73 -8.83 -1.95
C PHE A 21 -6.47 -7.48 -1.93
N GLN A 22 -7.80 -7.52 -1.96
CA GLN A 22 -8.62 -6.31 -2.00
C GLN A 22 -8.51 -5.48 -0.71
N ALA A 23 -8.30 -6.12 0.45
CA ALA A 23 -8.01 -5.41 1.70
C ALA A 23 -6.72 -4.57 1.62
N HIS A 24 -5.77 -4.96 0.77
CA HIS A 24 -4.50 -4.27 0.57
C HIS A 24 -4.54 -3.23 -0.55
N THR A 25 -5.37 -3.45 -1.58
CA THR A 25 -5.39 -2.66 -2.82
C THR A 25 -6.62 -1.76 -2.98
N ARG A 26 -7.64 -1.86 -2.12
CA ARG A 26 -8.77 -0.92 -2.12
C ARG A 26 -8.68 0.09 -0.99
N ALA A 27 -9.35 1.22 -1.21
CA ALA A 27 -9.67 2.13 -0.13
C ALA A 27 -10.63 1.44 0.85
N SER A 28 -10.38 1.61 2.14
CA SER A 28 -11.22 1.06 3.21
C SER A 28 -11.20 1.99 4.42
N ALA A 29 -12.19 1.86 5.29
CA ALA A 29 -12.23 2.56 6.57
C ALA A 29 -12.89 1.66 7.61
N SER A 30 -12.33 1.64 8.81
CA SER A 30 -12.81 0.91 9.97
C SER A 30 -12.53 1.70 11.25
N GLU A 31 -12.92 1.14 12.40
CA GLU A 31 -12.57 1.72 13.70
C GLU A 31 -11.06 1.69 14.00
N HIS A 32 -10.31 0.81 13.35
CA HIS A 32 -8.85 0.65 13.54
C HIS A 32 -8.02 1.53 12.60
N GLY A 33 -8.64 2.19 11.61
CA GLY A 33 -7.92 3.03 10.67
C GLY A 33 -8.58 3.13 9.30
N SER A 34 -7.85 3.69 8.34
CA SER A 34 -8.31 3.82 6.96
C SER A 34 -7.18 3.68 5.95
N SER A 35 -7.55 3.29 4.73
CA SER A 35 -6.71 3.34 3.55
C SER A 35 -7.38 4.15 2.45
N ARG A 36 -6.59 4.88 1.66
CA ARG A 36 -7.07 5.56 0.46
C ARG A 36 -6.13 5.36 -0.71
N LEU A 37 -6.69 5.38 -1.91
CA LEU A 37 -5.89 5.39 -3.13
C LEU A 37 -5.23 6.75 -3.33
N LEU A 38 -3.99 6.74 -3.82
CA LEU A 38 -3.23 7.94 -4.15
C LEU A 38 -3.42 8.38 -5.61
N ALA A 39 -4.35 7.79 -6.36
CA ALA A 39 -4.63 8.19 -7.74
C ALA A 39 -5.01 9.68 -7.83
N PRO A 40 -4.50 10.44 -8.83
CA PRO A 40 -3.73 9.98 -9.99
C PRO A 40 -2.20 9.95 -9.80
N SER A 41 -1.67 9.94 -8.58
CA SER A 41 -0.21 9.93 -8.35
C SER A 41 0.45 8.64 -8.87
N SER A 42 1.52 8.82 -9.66
CA SER A 42 2.38 7.76 -10.19
C SER A 42 3.79 7.89 -9.60
N LEU A 43 4.27 6.83 -8.96
CA LEU A 43 5.67 6.79 -8.51
C LEU A 43 6.58 6.43 -9.69
N ALA A 44 6.08 5.63 -10.64
CA ALA A 44 6.83 5.32 -11.85
C ALA A 44 7.18 6.57 -12.65
N GLU A 45 6.22 7.48 -12.86
CA GLU A 45 6.48 8.77 -13.52
C GLU A 45 7.43 9.64 -12.71
N ALA A 46 7.16 9.80 -11.41
CA ALA A 46 7.95 10.66 -10.53
C ALA A 46 9.43 10.26 -10.51
N TRP A 47 9.73 8.96 -10.61
CA TRP A 47 11.07 8.41 -10.50
C TRP A 47 11.63 7.93 -11.85
N SER A 48 10.91 8.18 -12.96
CA SER A 48 11.29 7.72 -14.29
C SER A 48 11.55 6.20 -14.38
N LEU A 49 10.73 5.40 -13.70
CA LEU A 49 10.79 3.94 -13.74
C LEU A 49 10.06 3.41 -14.97
N GLN A 50 10.55 2.30 -15.52
CA GLN A 50 9.90 1.60 -16.63
C GLN A 50 9.06 0.45 -16.08
N LEU A 51 7.74 0.48 -16.33
CA LEU A 51 6.86 -0.64 -16.04
C LEU A 51 6.94 -1.69 -17.15
N VAL A 52 6.98 -2.96 -16.75
CA VAL A 52 6.91 -4.08 -17.68
C VAL A 52 5.50 -4.18 -18.27
N ASN A 53 5.38 -4.53 -19.54
CA ASN A 53 4.09 -4.74 -20.20
C ASN A 53 3.21 -5.72 -19.40
N GLY A 54 1.96 -5.34 -19.14
CA GLY A 54 1.02 -6.12 -18.33
C GLY A 54 1.06 -5.83 -16.83
N CYS A 55 2.05 -5.06 -16.35
CA CYS A 55 2.09 -4.58 -14.97
C CYS A 55 1.55 -3.16 -14.87
N GLY A 56 0.72 -2.91 -13.86
CA GLY A 56 0.31 -1.58 -13.43
C GLY A 56 1.06 -1.12 -12.18
N GLU A 57 0.70 0.06 -11.71
CA GLU A 57 1.09 0.56 -10.39
C GLU A 57 -0.14 0.98 -9.58
N LEU A 58 -0.02 0.95 -8.26
CA LEU A 58 -1.07 1.38 -7.34
C LEU A 58 -0.46 1.98 -6.08
N GLY A 59 -0.68 3.29 -5.88
CA GLY A 59 -0.31 3.97 -4.64
C GLY A 59 -1.45 3.93 -3.62
N THR A 60 -1.13 3.60 -2.37
CA THR A 60 -2.06 3.62 -1.23
C THR A 60 -1.46 4.41 -0.07
N GLU A 61 -2.28 5.23 0.60
CA GLU A 61 -1.95 5.79 1.91
C GLU A 61 -2.70 5.04 2.99
N ILE A 62 -2.00 4.71 4.07
CA ILE A 62 -2.48 3.97 5.23
C ILE A 62 -2.45 4.91 6.42
N ASN A 63 -3.53 4.91 7.19
CA ASN A 63 -3.67 5.64 8.44
C ASN A 63 -4.25 4.70 9.49
N ALA A 64 -3.38 4.04 10.25
CA ALA A 64 -3.77 3.07 11.27
C ALA A 64 -3.62 3.67 12.67
N LEU A 65 -4.51 3.28 13.57
CA LEU A 65 -4.36 3.55 15.00
C LEU A 65 -3.32 2.59 15.59
N ASP A 66 -2.50 3.09 16.50
CA ASP A 66 -1.61 2.25 17.29
C ASP A 66 -2.38 1.75 18.52
N GLU A 67 -2.61 0.44 18.61
CA GLU A 67 -3.36 -0.15 19.72
C GLU A 67 -2.64 -0.01 21.07
N ASP A 68 -1.31 0.08 21.06
CA ASP A 68 -0.49 0.23 22.25
C ASP A 68 -0.33 1.70 22.67
N GLN A 69 -0.71 2.65 21.81
CA GLN A 69 -0.59 4.08 22.04
C GLN A 69 -1.92 4.79 21.71
N PRO A 70 -2.73 5.21 22.70
CA PRO A 70 -4.06 5.79 22.47
C PRO A 70 -4.13 7.02 21.54
N THR A 71 -3.02 7.72 21.36
CA THR A 71 -2.88 8.84 20.41
C THR A 71 -1.90 8.54 19.28
N GLY A 72 -1.30 7.36 19.29
CA GLY A 72 -0.36 6.89 18.29
C GLY A 72 -1.09 6.60 16.98
N ARG A 73 -0.48 7.06 15.89
CA ARG A 73 -0.97 6.82 14.54
C ARG A 73 0.20 6.39 13.68
N PHE A 74 -0.01 5.34 12.91
CA PHE A 74 0.89 4.92 11.86
C PHE A 74 0.37 5.48 10.54
N ILE A 75 1.14 6.40 9.94
CA ILE A 75 0.84 6.99 8.64
C ILE A 75 1.94 6.59 7.68
N ALA A 76 1.57 5.91 6.61
CA ALA A 76 2.52 5.45 5.60
C ALA A 76 1.93 5.56 4.20
N GLN A 77 2.82 5.69 3.22
CA GLN A 77 2.48 5.52 1.82
C GLN A 77 3.17 4.27 1.28
N ARG A 78 2.49 3.53 0.43
CA ARG A 78 2.96 2.28 -0.16
C ARG A 78 2.59 2.26 -1.64
N TRP A 79 3.52 1.80 -2.47
CA TRP A 79 3.29 1.58 -3.89
C TRP A 79 3.44 0.10 -4.23
N TYR A 80 2.46 -0.42 -4.95
CA TYR A 80 2.48 -1.75 -5.54
C TYR A 80 2.78 -1.65 -7.02
N PHE A 81 3.61 -2.57 -7.53
CA PHE A 81 3.91 -2.73 -8.94
C PHE A 81 3.61 -4.18 -9.35
N GLY A 82 2.81 -4.39 -10.39
CA GLY A 82 2.41 -5.73 -10.85
C GLY A 82 0.96 -5.82 -11.30
N GLU A 83 0.32 -6.97 -11.09
CA GLU A 83 -1.10 -7.20 -11.39
C GLU A 83 -1.99 -6.59 -10.30
N VAL A 84 -2.05 -5.26 -10.25
CA VAL A 84 -2.68 -4.49 -9.17
C VAL A 84 -4.00 -3.82 -9.56
N MET A 85 -4.39 -3.94 -10.83
CA MET A 85 -5.63 -3.42 -11.36
C MET A 85 -6.61 -4.59 -11.57
N PRO A 86 -7.92 -4.39 -11.32
CA PRO A 86 -8.93 -5.37 -11.70
C PRO A 86 -8.80 -5.67 -13.21
N ARG A 87 -8.82 -6.94 -13.58
CA ARG A 87 -8.88 -7.38 -14.99
C ARG A 87 -10.23 -7.06 -15.62
#